data_AF-A0A9W9GBN5-F1
#
_entry.id   AF-A0A9W9GBN5-F1
#
_cell.length_a   1.000
_cell.length_b   1.000
_cell.length_c   1.000
_cell.angle_alpha   90.00
_cell.angle_beta   90.00
_cell.angle_gamma   90.00
#
_symmetry.space_group_name_H-M   'P 1'
#
loop_
_entity.id
_entity.type
_entity.pdbx_description
1 polymer ?
#
loop_
_entity_poly.entity_id
_entity_poly.type
_entity_poly.pdbx_seq_one_letter_code
_entity_poly.pdbx_strand_id
1 'polypeptide(L)'
;MSPANTSPDEIFSDESSFYGMSHIPHPITISTNISLGSDNEKARFENEVASYDPEPYWSYYHPKLLSTNPSVLLASPEPESPSQGISDQDGGDSSRRLPPHKAGAKESISAFLSRLPPSTTQTSTAGPWIWMRGRAAKSLSKSLESREEAKFVKEGTELLGAFDEKEAELRAAHDESGAKSTSGLTRKLNTARKQLESDILSLARDTGVTAGKWMLFPSVARVDATWKTIVKALDKGDVCADAKVATNDGSEQSRLICVYTEDFGDKDDVKSVLQMLAREQLFNPRERPIYYKCDAYTLLEINSKNRWQLKASMYSSKDFKV
;
A
#
# COMPACT_ATOMS: atom_id res chain seq x y z
N MET A 1 19.74 21.62 -44.59
CA MET A 1 18.78 21.83 -43.50
C MET A 1 17.87 20.62 -43.50
N SER A 2 18.16 19.66 -42.63
CA SER A 2 17.43 18.40 -42.49
C SER A 2 16.72 18.39 -41.13
N PRO A 3 15.50 17.84 -41.03
CA PRO A 3 14.73 17.88 -39.79
C PRO A 3 15.24 16.84 -38.80
N ALA A 4 15.30 17.22 -37.53
CA ALA A 4 15.65 16.33 -36.43
C ALA A 4 14.52 15.34 -36.19
N ASN A 5 14.87 14.05 -36.27
CA ASN A 5 14.03 12.91 -36.01
C ASN A 5 14.03 12.64 -34.50
N THR A 6 12.91 12.85 -33.80
CA THR A 6 12.79 12.62 -32.36
C THR A 6 12.35 11.16 -32.13
N SER A 7 13.16 10.39 -31.40
CA SER A 7 12.89 9.00 -31.02
C SER A 7 11.73 8.90 -30.00
N PRO A 8 10.85 7.88 -30.04
CA PRO A 8 9.73 7.74 -29.09
C PRO A 8 10.10 7.32 -27.66
N ASP A 9 11.38 7.07 -27.37
CA ASP A 9 11.80 6.40 -26.13
C ASP A 9 12.00 7.33 -24.91
N GLU A 10 11.71 8.64 -25.01
CA GLU A 10 11.90 9.60 -23.90
C GLU A 10 10.69 9.76 -22.95
N ILE A 11 9.60 9.00 -23.09
CA ILE A 11 8.38 9.22 -22.29
C ILE A 11 8.38 8.46 -20.94
N PHE A 12 9.27 7.49 -20.72
CA PHE A 12 9.20 6.61 -19.53
C PHE A 12 10.37 6.70 -18.55
N SER A 13 11.29 7.67 -18.72
CA SER A 13 12.56 7.62 -17.99
C SER A 13 12.64 8.41 -16.67
N ASP A 14 11.60 9.14 -16.25
CA ASP A 14 11.75 10.10 -15.13
C ASP A 14 11.01 9.76 -13.82
N GLU A 15 10.54 8.52 -13.67
CA GLU A 15 9.88 8.06 -12.43
C GLU A 15 10.83 7.37 -11.43
N SER A 16 12.15 7.34 -11.71
CA SER A 16 13.09 6.44 -11.04
C SER A 16 13.85 7.00 -9.84
N SER A 17 13.78 8.31 -9.52
CA SER A 17 14.51 8.89 -8.38
C SER A 17 13.77 8.86 -7.03
N PHE A 18 12.52 8.37 -7.00
CA PHE A 18 11.60 8.61 -5.89
C PHE A 18 11.59 7.55 -4.77
N TYR A 19 12.13 6.36 -5.01
CA TYR A 19 12.18 5.31 -3.98
C TYR A 19 13.61 5.13 -3.49
N GLY A 20 13.84 5.42 -2.21
CA GLY A 20 15.13 5.33 -1.55
C GLY A 20 15.82 4.00 -1.81
N MET A 21 17.10 4.09 -2.17
CA MET A 21 18.01 2.95 -2.30
C MET A 21 18.23 2.32 -0.92
N SER A 22 17.77 1.09 -0.73
CA SER A 22 18.39 0.20 0.26
C SER A 22 19.61 -0.41 -0.42
N HIS A 23 20.79 0.13 -0.10
CA HIS A 23 22.06 -0.43 -0.52
C HIS A 23 22.21 -1.86 0.01
N ILE A 24 22.25 -2.84 -0.89
CA ILE A 24 22.82 -4.16 -0.63
C ILE A 24 24.33 -4.07 -0.93
N PRO A 25 25.25 -4.55 -0.08
CA PRO A 25 26.68 -4.53 -0.36
C PRO A 25 27.06 -5.37 -1.60
N HIS A 26 28.05 -4.90 -2.37
CA HIS A 26 28.60 -5.49 -3.61
C HIS A 26 29.30 -6.87 -3.41
N PRO A 27 29.88 -7.46 -4.47
CA PRO A 27 29.27 -8.38 -5.43
C PRO A 27 29.79 -9.81 -5.24
N ILE A 28 28.92 -10.82 -5.31
CA ILE A 28 29.38 -12.21 -5.42
C ILE A 28 29.81 -12.42 -6.88
N THR A 29 31.10 -12.65 -7.10
CA THR A 29 31.67 -13.05 -8.39
C THR A 29 31.06 -14.39 -8.79
N ILE A 30 30.14 -14.37 -9.77
CA ILE A 30 29.57 -15.60 -10.33
C ILE A 30 30.55 -16.10 -11.40
N SER A 31 31.30 -17.15 -11.06
CA SER A 31 32.00 -17.97 -12.05
C SER A 31 30.99 -18.54 -13.04
N THR A 32 31.22 -18.27 -14.32
CA THR A 32 30.46 -18.79 -15.45
C THR A 32 30.63 -20.30 -15.56
N ASN A 33 29.62 -21.05 -15.12
CA ASN A 33 29.26 -22.38 -15.62
C ASN A 33 27.92 -22.80 -15.01
N ILE A 34 26.81 -22.34 -15.60
CA ILE A 34 25.48 -22.83 -15.26
C ILE A 34 25.03 -23.73 -16.40
N SER A 35 25.18 -25.04 -16.18
CA SER A 35 24.47 -26.07 -16.93
C SER A 35 23.01 -26.01 -16.49
N LEU A 36 22.12 -25.53 -17.34
CA LEU A 36 20.68 -25.47 -17.05
C LEU A 36 20.12 -26.86 -16.74
N GLY A 37 19.60 -27.05 -15.52
CA GLY A 37 18.58 -28.06 -15.24
C GLY A 37 19.12 -29.46 -14.99
N SER A 38 20.11 -29.61 -14.11
CA SER A 38 20.37 -30.95 -13.55
C SER A 38 19.26 -31.32 -12.56
N ASP A 39 18.82 -32.58 -12.55
CA ASP A 39 17.81 -33.09 -11.59
C ASP A 39 18.17 -32.79 -10.11
N ASN A 40 19.46 -32.60 -9.84
CA ASN A 40 19.98 -32.20 -8.54
C ASN A 40 19.58 -30.76 -8.14
N GLU A 41 19.48 -29.82 -9.08
CA GLU A 41 19.01 -28.45 -8.81
C GLU A 41 17.51 -28.44 -8.54
N LYS A 42 16.75 -29.24 -9.31
CA LYS A 42 15.31 -29.39 -9.08
C LYS A 42 15.02 -29.98 -7.69
N ALA A 43 15.70 -31.07 -7.34
CA ALA A 43 15.57 -31.69 -6.02
C ALA A 43 15.99 -30.73 -4.89
N ARG A 44 17.01 -29.89 -5.12
CA ARG A 44 17.42 -28.86 -4.16
C ARG A 44 16.32 -27.82 -3.95
N PHE A 45 15.72 -27.28 -5.02
CA PHE A 45 14.65 -26.29 -4.90
C PHE A 45 13.38 -26.90 -4.27
N GLU A 46 13.03 -28.13 -4.62
CA GLU A 46 11.92 -28.85 -3.97
C GLU A 46 12.16 -29.01 -2.46
N ASN A 47 13.40 -29.27 -2.04
CA ASN A 47 13.76 -29.38 -0.63
C ASN A 47 13.81 -28.01 0.09
N GLU A 48 14.26 -26.96 -0.60
CA GLU A 48 14.23 -25.58 -0.08
C GLU A 48 12.78 -25.07 0.08
N VAL A 49 11.88 -25.38 -0.85
CA VAL A 49 10.44 -25.06 -0.74
C VAL A 49 9.79 -25.89 0.38
N ALA A 50 10.12 -27.18 0.48
CA ALA A 50 9.57 -28.04 1.53
C ALA A 50 10.03 -27.63 2.95
N SER A 51 11.18 -26.97 3.07
CA SER A 51 11.72 -26.45 4.32
C SER A 51 11.46 -24.95 4.55
N TYR A 52 10.86 -24.26 3.58
CA TYR A 52 10.56 -22.84 3.70
C TYR A 52 9.38 -22.63 4.65
N ASP A 53 9.68 -22.07 5.82
CA ASP A 53 8.67 -21.62 6.76
C ASP A 53 8.34 -20.14 6.49
N PRO A 54 7.12 -19.82 6.02
CA PRO A 54 6.73 -18.44 5.78
C PRO A 54 6.31 -17.72 7.09
N GLU A 55 6.06 -18.44 8.20
CA GLU A 55 5.58 -17.83 9.46
C GLU A 55 6.49 -16.71 9.97
N PRO A 56 7.82 -16.85 10.01
CA PRO A 56 8.70 -15.77 10.44
C PRO A 56 8.57 -14.51 9.58
N TYR A 57 8.37 -14.66 8.27
CA TYR A 57 8.12 -13.54 7.37
C TYR A 57 6.80 -12.83 7.72
N TRP A 58 5.70 -13.59 7.81
CA TRP A 58 4.37 -13.04 8.06
C TRP A 58 4.16 -12.49 9.47
N SER A 59 4.79 -13.09 10.48
CA SER A 59 4.65 -12.69 11.88
C SER A 59 5.60 -11.55 12.26
N TYR A 60 6.82 -11.50 11.72
CA TYR A 60 7.85 -10.57 12.19
C TYR A 60 8.21 -9.46 11.21
N TYR A 61 8.24 -9.74 9.91
CA TYR A 61 8.71 -8.81 8.88
C TYR A 61 7.56 -8.09 8.16
N HIS A 62 6.50 -8.81 7.78
CA HIS A 62 5.34 -8.26 7.09
C HIS A 62 4.66 -7.12 7.88
N PRO A 63 4.48 -7.20 9.22
CA PRO A 63 3.93 -6.11 10.02
C PRO A 63 4.90 -4.94 10.25
N LYS A 64 6.06 -4.90 9.59
CA LYS A 64 7.03 -3.80 9.71
C LYS A 64 7.27 -3.09 8.39
N LEU A 65 6.63 -3.54 7.32
CA LEU A 65 6.67 -2.88 6.03
C LEU A 65 5.90 -1.56 6.08
N LEU A 66 6.40 -0.55 5.36
CA LEU A 66 5.75 0.76 5.23
C LEU A 66 4.45 0.65 4.41
N SER A 67 4.37 -0.30 3.48
CA SER A 67 3.20 -0.54 2.61
C SER A 67 2.07 -1.28 3.32
N THR A 68 2.39 -2.21 4.20
CA THR A 68 1.47 -3.13 4.87
C THR A 68 1.76 -3.06 6.36
N ASN A 69 0.83 -2.48 7.13
CA ASN A 69 0.95 -2.59 8.58
C ASN A 69 -0.41 -2.88 9.25
N PRO A 70 -0.62 -4.12 9.72
CA PRO A 70 -1.84 -4.61 10.33
C PRO A 70 -1.85 -4.32 11.84
N SER A 71 -2.64 -3.34 12.27
CA SER A 71 -2.99 -3.19 13.69
C SER A 71 -4.16 -4.09 14.07
N VAL A 72 -4.05 -5.41 13.85
CA VAL A 72 -5.00 -6.42 14.38
C VAL A 72 -4.29 -7.77 14.64
N LEU A 73 -3.22 -7.82 15.44
CA LEU A 73 -2.67 -9.09 15.95
C LEU A 73 -2.13 -8.99 17.38
N LEU A 74 -2.97 -8.49 18.30
CA LEU A 74 -2.74 -8.69 19.75
C LEU A 74 -4.08 -8.92 20.45
N ALA A 75 -4.63 -10.10 20.20
CA ALA A 75 -5.55 -10.79 21.08
C ALA A 75 -5.51 -12.29 20.72
N SER A 76 -4.57 -13.02 21.30
CA SER A 76 -4.69 -14.47 21.46
C SER A 76 -4.78 -14.79 22.96
N PRO A 77 -5.60 -15.77 23.36
CA PRO A 77 -5.88 -16.09 24.74
C PRO A 77 -4.78 -16.99 25.31
N GLU A 78 -4.18 -16.61 26.44
CA GLU A 78 -3.40 -17.54 27.26
C GLU A 78 -4.32 -18.31 28.25
N PRO A 79 -3.97 -19.55 28.59
CA PRO A 79 -4.86 -20.48 29.29
C PRO A 79 -5.01 -20.17 30.79
N GLU A 80 -6.21 -20.40 31.31
CA GLU A 80 -6.57 -20.23 32.73
C GLU A 80 -5.86 -21.23 33.66
N SER A 81 -5.39 -20.74 34.81
CA SER A 81 -5.58 -21.29 36.19
C SER A 81 -4.60 -20.66 37.21
N PRO A 82 -4.86 -20.64 38.54
CA PRO A 82 -6.10 -20.33 39.24
C PRO A 82 -5.94 -19.22 40.31
N SER A 83 -7.05 -18.51 40.55
CA SER A 83 -7.42 -17.64 41.68
C SER A 83 -6.51 -17.53 42.92
N GLN A 84 -6.10 -16.29 43.23
CA GLN A 84 -6.09 -15.77 44.61
C GLN A 84 -6.66 -14.34 44.61
N GLY A 85 -7.78 -14.17 45.32
CA GLY A 85 -8.44 -12.88 45.47
C GLY A 85 -7.66 -11.97 46.39
N ILE A 86 -7.47 -10.72 45.96
CA ILE A 86 -7.15 -9.59 46.82
C ILE A 86 -8.00 -8.41 46.34
N SER A 87 -9.07 -8.18 47.10
CA SER A 87 -9.58 -6.86 47.53
C SER A 87 -9.41 -5.70 46.56
N ASP A 88 -10.54 -5.25 45.99
CA ASP A 88 -10.77 -3.90 45.46
C ASP A 88 -10.41 -2.83 46.50
N GLN A 89 -9.15 -2.39 46.57
CA GLN A 89 -8.76 -1.04 46.98
C GLN A 89 -7.35 -0.74 46.43
N ASP A 90 -7.28 0.03 45.34
CA ASP A 90 -6.17 0.97 45.18
C ASP A 90 -6.65 2.22 44.43
N GLY A 91 -6.58 3.34 45.15
CA GLY A 91 -6.80 4.67 44.60
C GLY A 91 -5.55 5.10 43.84
N GLY A 92 -5.58 4.93 42.52
CA GLY A 92 -4.56 5.42 41.60
C GLY A 92 -5.20 6.12 40.41
N ASP A 93 -4.98 7.42 40.30
CA ASP A 93 -5.34 8.31 39.20
C ASP A 93 -4.97 7.72 37.82
N SER A 94 -5.92 7.00 37.22
CA SER A 94 -5.83 6.50 35.85
C SER A 94 -6.17 7.65 34.90
N SER A 95 -5.33 8.67 34.87
CA SER A 95 -5.36 9.70 33.83
C SER A 95 -5.35 8.99 32.48
N ARG A 96 -6.46 9.13 31.74
CA ARG A 96 -6.76 8.47 30.46
C ARG A 96 -5.58 8.64 29.49
N ARG A 97 -4.71 7.64 29.38
CA ARG A 97 -3.58 7.69 28.44
C ARG A 97 -4.10 7.82 27.01
N LEU A 98 -3.74 8.91 26.34
CA LEU A 98 -4.09 9.13 24.94
C LEU A 98 -3.35 8.11 24.07
N PRO A 99 -3.96 7.64 22.97
CA PRO A 99 -3.32 6.67 22.09
C PRO A 99 -2.11 7.30 21.38
N PRO A 100 -0.99 6.58 21.23
CA PRO A 100 0.28 7.15 20.79
C PRO A 100 0.30 7.57 19.32
N HIS A 101 -0.67 7.12 18.52
CA HIS A 101 -0.64 7.23 17.05
C HIS A 101 -1.97 7.63 16.43
N LYS A 102 -2.94 8.11 17.23
CA LYS A 102 -4.25 8.56 16.72
C LYS A 102 -4.87 9.60 17.64
N ALA A 103 -5.92 10.24 17.16
CA ALA A 103 -6.74 11.13 17.99
C ALA A 103 -7.40 10.34 19.13
N GLY A 104 -7.35 10.89 20.34
CA GLY A 104 -8.08 10.35 21.48
C GLY A 104 -9.58 10.63 21.37
N ALA A 105 -10.42 9.73 21.89
CA ALA A 105 -11.88 9.84 21.78
C ALA A 105 -12.49 11.12 22.37
N LYS A 106 -11.81 11.76 23.34
CA LYS A 106 -12.22 13.03 23.97
C LYS A 106 -11.17 14.13 23.80
N GLU A 107 -10.18 13.90 22.94
CA GLU A 107 -9.11 14.85 22.70
C GLU A 107 -9.60 15.91 21.71
N SER A 108 -9.31 17.19 21.98
CA SER A 108 -9.61 18.24 21.01
C SER A 108 -8.67 18.14 19.80
N ILE A 109 -9.14 18.52 18.62
CA ILE A 109 -8.30 18.51 17.40
C ILE A 109 -7.02 19.33 17.58
N SER A 110 -7.08 20.45 18.30
CA SER A 110 -5.88 21.26 18.58
C SER A 110 -4.87 20.53 19.47
N ALA A 111 -5.34 19.81 20.50
CA ALA A 111 -4.46 19.03 21.36
C ALA A 111 -3.84 17.85 20.59
N PHE A 112 -4.64 17.15 19.78
CA PHE A 112 -4.17 16.06 18.93
C PHE A 112 -3.05 16.50 17.97
N LEU A 113 -3.28 17.59 17.23
CA LEU A 113 -2.30 18.11 16.27
C LEU A 113 -1.02 18.64 16.94
N SER A 114 -1.14 19.16 18.17
CA SER A 114 0.02 19.60 18.94
C SER A 114 0.81 18.43 19.52
N ARG A 115 0.14 17.32 19.85
CA ARG A 115 0.76 16.12 20.43
C ARG A 115 1.42 15.24 19.38
N LEU A 116 0.82 15.14 18.19
CA LEU A 116 1.28 14.29 17.09
C LEU A 116 1.50 15.07 15.79
N PRO A 117 2.41 16.07 15.75
CA PRO A 117 2.86 16.68 14.50
C PRO A 117 3.65 15.67 13.67
N PRO A 118 3.26 15.36 12.42
CA PRO A 118 3.93 14.36 11.60
C PRO A 118 5.41 14.64 11.33
N SER A 119 5.82 15.92 11.28
CA SER A 119 7.20 16.33 11.04
C SER A 119 8.17 15.87 12.13
N THR A 120 7.73 15.78 13.39
CA THR A 120 8.61 15.45 14.54
C THR A 120 8.21 14.18 15.28
N THR A 121 7.00 13.67 15.08
CA THR A 121 6.55 12.40 15.69
C THR A 121 7.37 11.25 15.12
N GLN A 122 8.21 10.62 15.96
CA GLN A 122 9.13 9.58 15.52
C GLN A 122 8.43 8.23 15.31
N THR A 123 8.80 7.54 14.23
CA THR A 123 8.34 6.18 13.92
C THR A 123 8.63 5.20 15.05
N SER A 124 9.78 5.34 15.73
CA SER A 124 10.16 4.49 16.87
C SER A 124 9.23 4.63 18.09
N THR A 125 8.50 5.74 18.19
CA THR A 125 7.66 6.08 19.36
C THR A 125 6.18 5.89 19.07
N ALA A 126 5.71 6.35 17.92
CA ALA A 126 4.29 6.25 17.54
C ALA A 126 3.99 5.08 16.59
N GLY A 127 5.00 4.39 16.07
CA GLY A 127 4.84 3.52 14.90
C GLY A 127 4.79 4.34 13.61
N PRO A 128 4.64 3.69 12.44
CA PRO A 128 4.82 4.32 11.13
C PRO A 128 3.71 5.29 10.70
N TRP A 129 2.58 5.34 11.41
CA TRP A 129 1.38 6.03 10.97
C TRP A 129 0.71 6.79 12.10
N ILE A 130 0.35 8.05 11.85
CA ILE A 130 -0.65 8.78 12.65
C ILE A 130 -1.99 8.68 11.94
N TRP A 131 -3.04 8.30 12.66
CA TRP A 131 -4.39 8.11 12.13
C TRP A 131 -5.37 9.17 12.62
N MET A 132 -6.25 9.62 11.72
CA MET A 132 -7.43 10.42 12.01
C MET A 132 -8.65 9.72 11.42
N ARG A 133 -9.65 9.48 12.27
CA ARG A 133 -10.94 8.94 11.87
C ARG A 133 -11.90 10.08 11.57
N GLY A 134 -12.58 10.06 10.43
CA GLY A 134 -13.61 11.06 10.12
C GLY A 134 -14.84 10.88 11.01
N ARG A 135 -15.51 11.97 11.39
CA ARG A 135 -16.74 11.87 12.21
C ARG A 135 -17.90 11.23 11.45
N ALA A 136 -17.96 11.49 10.14
CA ALA A 136 -18.96 10.93 9.24
C ALA A 136 -18.57 9.54 8.72
N ALA A 137 -17.36 9.06 9.00
CA ALA A 137 -16.89 7.75 8.55
C ALA A 137 -17.74 6.66 9.21
N LYS A 138 -18.44 5.83 8.42
CA LYS A 138 -19.03 4.60 8.96
C LYS A 138 -17.89 3.78 9.54
N SER A 139 -18.16 3.08 10.63
CA SER A 139 -17.14 2.31 11.35
C SER A 139 -16.41 1.34 10.40
N LEU A 140 -15.23 1.72 9.91
CA LEU A 140 -14.14 0.89 9.36
C LEU A 140 -13.62 0.00 10.49
N SER A 141 -14.52 -0.76 11.11
CA SER A 141 -14.26 -1.51 12.33
C SER A 141 -15.14 -2.75 12.30
N LYS A 142 -14.68 -3.96 12.59
CA LYS A 142 -13.33 -4.39 13.01
C LYS A 142 -13.26 -5.92 13.09
N SER A 143 -14.09 -6.65 12.33
CA SER A 143 -14.28 -8.09 12.58
C SER A 143 -14.55 -8.97 11.35
N LEU A 144 -14.72 -8.38 10.17
CA LEU A 144 -14.81 -9.13 8.90
C LEU A 144 -13.49 -9.06 8.10
N GLU A 145 -12.70 -8.02 8.35
CA GLU A 145 -11.50 -7.66 7.58
C GLU A 145 -10.39 -8.72 7.61
N SER A 146 -10.05 -9.34 8.75
CA SER A 146 -8.86 -10.22 8.78
C SER A 146 -9.01 -11.54 8.00
N ARG A 147 -10.22 -12.12 7.92
CA ARG A 147 -10.43 -13.41 7.23
C ARG A 147 -10.64 -13.22 5.73
N GLU A 148 -11.37 -12.18 5.35
CA GLU A 148 -11.65 -11.87 3.96
C GLU A 148 -10.42 -11.28 3.27
N GLU A 149 -9.62 -10.46 3.97
CA GLU A 149 -8.29 -10.04 3.49
C GLU A 149 -7.34 -11.22 3.30
N ALA A 150 -7.29 -12.16 4.25
CA ALA A 150 -6.44 -13.35 4.12
C ALA A 150 -6.86 -14.21 2.92
N LYS A 151 -8.18 -14.38 2.71
CA LYS A 151 -8.72 -15.04 1.52
C LYS A 151 -8.31 -14.29 0.24
N PHE A 152 -8.49 -12.97 0.21
CA PHE A 152 -8.10 -12.13 -0.92
C PHE A 152 -6.61 -12.24 -1.25
N VAL A 153 -5.74 -12.15 -0.24
CA VAL A 153 -4.28 -12.26 -0.43
C VAL A 153 -3.93 -13.63 -0.99
N LYS A 154 -4.51 -14.71 -0.46
CA LYS A 154 -4.29 -16.07 -0.96
C LYS A 154 -4.71 -16.20 -2.43
N GLU A 155 -5.98 -15.96 -2.73
CA GLU A 155 -6.53 -16.14 -4.09
C GLU A 155 -5.93 -15.13 -5.08
N GLY A 156 -5.63 -13.92 -4.63
CA GLY A 156 -4.95 -12.91 -5.45
C GLY A 156 -3.50 -13.28 -5.77
N THR A 157 -2.79 -13.92 -4.84
CA THR A 157 -1.44 -14.45 -5.11
C THR A 157 -1.50 -15.62 -6.10
N GLU A 158 -2.53 -16.46 -6.04
CA GLU A 158 -2.78 -17.52 -7.03
C GLU A 158 -3.03 -16.93 -8.43
N LEU A 159 -3.79 -15.83 -8.55
CA LEU A 159 -3.97 -15.12 -9.83
C LEU A 159 -2.63 -14.59 -10.38
N LEU A 160 -1.77 -14.04 -9.52
CA LEU A 160 -0.44 -13.55 -9.92
C LEU A 160 0.46 -14.70 -10.40
N GLY A 161 0.43 -15.84 -9.70
CA GLY A 161 1.15 -17.05 -10.11
C GLY A 161 0.67 -17.60 -11.45
N ALA A 162 -0.65 -17.69 -11.66
CA ALA A 162 -1.22 -18.10 -12.94
C ALA A 162 -0.84 -17.17 -14.09
N PHE A 163 -0.73 -15.86 -13.82
CA PHE A 163 -0.22 -14.91 -14.81
C PHE A 163 1.27 -15.12 -15.10
N ASP A 164 2.10 -15.39 -14.09
CA ASP A 164 3.53 -15.67 -14.29
C ASP A 164 3.73 -16.91 -15.18
N GLU A 165 2.96 -17.98 -14.95
CA GLU A 165 2.92 -19.16 -15.83
C GLU A 165 2.50 -18.77 -17.25
N LYS A 166 1.44 -17.96 -17.38
CA LYS A 166 0.97 -17.52 -18.69
C LYS A 166 1.99 -16.67 -19.44
N GLU A 167 2.70 -15.79 -18.74
CA GLU A 167 3.78 -14.99 -19.31
C GLU A 167 4.93 -15.89 -19.80
N ALA A 168 5.31 -16.91 -19.04
CA ALA A 168 6.34 -17.87 -19.43
C ALA A 168 5.94 -18.66 -20.70
N GLU A 169 4.70 -19.18 -20.76
CA GLU A 169 4.17 -19.85 -21.95
C GLU A 169 4.21 -18.96 -23.19
N LEU A 170 3.78 -17.71 -23.05
CA LEU A 170 3.72 -16.76 -24.17
C LEU A 170 5.12 -16.44 -24.70
N ARG A 171 6.10 -16.32 -23.82
CA ARG A 171 7.51 -16.09 -24.18
C ARG A 171 8.12 -17.31 -24.86
N ALA A 172 7.95 -18.50 -24.28
CA ALA A 172 8.44 -19.74 -24.88
C ALA A 172 7.86 -19.96 -26.29
N ALA A 173 6.55 -19.77 -26.47
CA ALA A 173 5.92 -19.89 -27.78
C ALA A 173 6.41 -18.84 -28.79
N HIS A 174 6.80 -17.65 -28.34
CA HIS A 174 7.40 -16.63 -29.20
C HIS A 174 8.81 -17.05 -29.63
N ASP A 175 9.62 -17.54 -28.70
CA ASP A 175 10.99 -18.02 -28.98
C ASP A 175 10.97 -19.21 -29.95
N GLU A 176 10.10 -20.20 -29.72
CA GLU A 176 9.90 -21.36 -30.60
C GLU A 176 9.45 -20.98 -32.02
N SER A 177 8.66 -19.92 -32.14
CA SER A 177 8.20 -19.44 -33.46
C SER A 177 9.31 -18.84 -34.32
N GLY A 178 10.48 -18.53 -33.72
CA GLY A 178 11.58 -17.85 -34.41
C GLY A 178 11.23 -16.44 -34.89
N ALA A 179 10.12 -15.87 -34.41
CA ALA A 179 9.63 -14.57 -34.85
C ALA A 179 10.56 -13.45 -34.39
N LYS A 180 11.13 -12.71 -35.36
CA LYS A 180 12.05 -11.59 -35.07
C LYS A 180 11.39 -10.39 -34.38
N SER A 181 10.06 -10.25 -34.51
CA SER A 181 9.31 -9.14 -33.91
C SER A 181 8.62 -9.58 -32.63
N THR A 182 8.73 -8.77 -31.57
CA THR A 182 8.05 -8.97 -30.29
C THR A 182 6.64 -8.36 -30.25
N SER A 183 6.19 -7.68 -31.31
CA SER A 183 4.91 -6.98 -31.34
C SER A 183 3.70 -7.86 -31.01
N GLY A 184 3.68 -9.09 -31.54
CA GLY A 184 2.64 -10.08 -31.25
C GLY A 184 2.66 -10.54 -29.79
N LEU A 185 3.86 -10.79 -29.24
CA LEU A 185 4.06 -11.14 -27.83
C LEU A 185 3.57 -10.01 -26.91
N THR A 186 4.00 -8.77 -27.17
CA THR A 186 3.58 -7.59 -26.41
C THR A 186 2.07 -7.42 -26.39
N ARG A 187 1.39 -7.64 -27.52
CA ARG A 187 -0.08 -7.57 -27.59
C ARG A 187 -0.73 -8.64 -26.71
N LYS A 188 -0.25 -9.89 -26.77
CA LYS A 188 -0.78 -10.99 -25.95
C LYS A 188 -0.54 -10.75 -24.45
N LEU A 189 0.65 -10.31 -24.07
CA LEU A 189 0.98 -9.95 -22.68
C LEU A 189 0.10 -8.81 -22.17
N ASN A 190 -0.13 -7.77 -22.98
CA ASN A 190 -1.01 -6.66 -22.59
C ASN A 190 -2.47 -7.10 -22.42
N THR A 191 -2.96 -8.04 -23.23
CA THR A 191 -4.28 -8.64 -23.03
C THR A 191 -4.33 -9.44 -21.72
N ALA A 192 -3.31 -10.25 -21.44
CA ALA A 192 -3.23 -11.02 -20.20
C ALA A 192 -3.16 -10.12 -18.96
N ARG A 193 -2.40 -9.01 -19.01
CA ARG A 193 -2.34 -8.02 -17.91
C ARG A 193 -3.69 -7.38 -17.63
N LYS A 194 -4.42 -7.00 -18.67
CA LYS A 194 -5.78 -6.45 -18.52
C LYS A 194 -6.75 -7.46 -17.90
N GLN A 195 -6.61 -8.73 -18.26
CA GLN A 195 -7.41 -9.79 -17.66
C GLN A 195 -7.07 -9.95 -16.17
N LEU A 196 -5.77 -10.06 -15.84
CA LEU A 196 -5.31 -10.12 -14.44
C LEU A 196 -5.80 -8.92 -13.62
N GLU A 197 -5.72 -7.70 -14.17
CA GLU A 197 -6.23 -6.50 -13.52
C GLU A 197 -7.75 -6.62 -13.23
N SER A 198 -8.52 -7.06 -14.22
CA SER A 198 -9.97 -7.29 -14.07
C SER A 198 -10.27 -8.35 -13.00
N ASP A 199 -9.52 -9.45 -12.99
CA ASP A 199 -9.72 -10.58 -12.09
C ASP A 199 -9.40 -10.18 -10.64
N ILE A 200 -8.28 -9.47 -10.41
CA ILE A 200 -7.92 -8.93 -9.09
C ILE A 200 -9.02 -7.98 -8.57
N LEU A 201 -9.51 -7.08 -9.42
CA LEU A 201 -10.56 -6.14 -9.01
C LEU A 201 -11.91 -6.83 -8.80
N SER A 202 -12.21 -7.91 -9.51
CA SER A 202 -13.39 -8.74 -9.26
C SER A 202 -13.27 -9.46 -7.93
N LEU A 203 -12.15 -10.13 -7.71
CA LEU A 203 -11.85 -10.82 -6.46
C LEU A 203 -11.94 -9.85 -5.27
N ALA A 204 -11.39 -8.64 -5.40
CA ALA A 204 -11.47 -7.61 -4.37
C ALA A 204 -12.91 -7.25 -4.00
N ARG A 205 -13.83 -7.20 -4.97
CA ARG A 205 -15.27 -6.99 -4.68
C ARG A 205 -15.89 -8.20 -4.02
N ASP A 206 -15.56 -9.40 -4.49
CA ASP A 206 -16.10 -10.66 -3.97
C ASP A 206 -15.64 -10.94 -2.53
N THR A 207 -14.48 -10.42 -2.13
CA THR A 207 -13.92 -10.53 -0.78
C THR A 207 -14.07 -9.24 0.05
N GLY A 208 -14.80 -8.23 -0.44
CA GLY A 208 -15.02 -6.99 0.32
C GLY A 208 -13.79 -6.10 0.53
N VAL A 209 -12.66 -6.36 -0.16
CA VAL A 209 -11.44 -5.53 -0.14
C VAL A 209 -11.60 -4.36 -1.11
N THR A 210 -12.64 -3.55 -0.88
CA THR A 210 -13.04 -2.47 -1.80
C THR A 210 -12.46 -1.12 -1.44
N ALA A 211 -11.85 -0.97 -0.27
CA ALA A 211 -11.28 0.31 0.14
C ALA A 211 -10.18 0.80 -0.81
N GLY A 212 -9.94 2.10 -0.80
CA GLY A 212 -8.78 2.68 -1.45
C GLY A 212 -8.50 4.08 -0.94
N LYS A 213 -7.46 4.71 -1.49
CA LYS A 213 -6.94 5.97 -0.96
C LYS A 213 -6.36 6.89 -2.02
N TRP A 214 -6.65 8.18 -1.88
CA TRP A 214 -5.88 9.25 -2.51
C TRP A 214 -4.56 9.44 -1.78
N MET A 215 -3.46 9.54 -2.53
CA MET A 215 -2.11 9.68 -1.98
C MET A 215 -1.54 11.08 -2.26
N LEU A 216 -1.11 11.77 -1.20
CA LEU A 216 -0.41 13.04 -1.26
C LEU A 216 1.01 12.88 -0.70
N PHE A 217 1.95 13.67 -1.21
CA PHE A 217 3.35 13.64 -0.81
C PHE A 217 3.87 15.06 -0.49
N PRO A 218 3.36 15.74 0.56
CA PRO A 218 3.92 17.00 1.00
C PRO A 218 5.38 16.84 1.45
N SER A 219 6.17 17.90 1.25
CA SER A 219 7.52 17.99 1.84
C SER A 219 7.45 18.02 3.37
N VAL A 220 8.58 17.72 4.03
CA VAL A 220 8.71 17.79 5.51
C VAL A 220 8.28 19.16 6.05
N ALA A 221 8.60 20.25 5.36
CA ALA A 221 8.20 21.61 5.75
C ALA A 221 6.68 21.87 5.66
N ARG A 222 5.96 21.11 4.82
CA ARG A 222 4.52 21.31 4.55
C ARG A 222 3.62 20.25 5.19
N VAL A 223 4.18 19.14 5.66
CA VAL A 223 3.39 17.98 6.12
C VAL A 223 2.45 18.34 7.27
N ASP A 224 2.91 19.10 8.26
CA ASP A 224 2.08 19.46 9.43
C ASP A 224 0.89 20.34 9.04
N ALA A 225 1.12 21.32 8.17
CA ALA A 225 0.06 22.20 7.66
C ALA A 225 -0.95 21.41 6.81
N THR A 226 -0.46 20.54 5.93
CA THR A 226 -1.28 19.68 5.07
C THR A 226 -2.14 18.73 5.91
N TRP A 227 -1.53 18.07 6.89
CA TRP A 227 -2.21 17.17 7.82
C TRP A 227 -3.26 17.89 8.66
N LYS A 228 -2.93 19.06 9.21
CA LYS A 228 -3.88 19.90 9.96
C LYS A 228 -5.13 20.25 9.16
N THR A 229 -4.98 20.59 7.88
CA THR A 229 -6.11 20.88 7.00
C THR A 229 -6.99 19.65 6.78
N ILE A 230 -6.38 18.49 6.49
CA ILE A 230 -7.11 17.23 6.33
C ILE A 230 -7.87 16.85 7.61
N VAL A 231 -7.19 16.89 8.77
CA VAL A 231 -7.81 16.56 10.06
C VAL A 231 -9.01 17.45 10.34
N LYS A 232 -8.91 18.75 10.05
CA LYS A 232 -10.05 19.67 10.22
C LYS A 232 -11.19 19.38 9.26
N ALA A 233 -10.92 19.04 8.01
CA ALA A 233 -11.96 18.68 7.05
C ALA A 233 -12.70 17.39 7.46
N LEU A 234 -11.96 16.38 7.94
CA LEU A 234 -12.53 15.13 8.47
C LEU A 234 -13.34 15.35 9.77
N ASP A 235 -12.90 16.27 10.61
CA ASP A 235 -13.60 16.62 11.86
C ASP A 235 -14.92 17.36 11.62
N LYS A 236 -14.99 18.18 10.56
CA LYS A 236 -16.24 18.82 10.12
C LYS A 236 -17.27 17.80 9.64
N GLY A 237 -16.83 16.65 9.13
CA GLY A 237 -17.70 15.59 8.61
C GLY A 237 -18.18 15.83 7.17
N ASP A 238 -17.48 16.68 6.41
CA ASP A 238 -17.85 16.99 5.02
C ASP A 238 -17.71 15.79 4.08
N VAL A 239 -16.90 14.79 4.47
CA VAL A 239 -16.69 13.51 3.73
C VAL A 239 -16.61 12.33 4.69
N CYS A 240 -17.08 11.17 4.23
CA CYS A 240 -17.04 9.88 4.96
C CYS A 240 -15.69 9.19 4.76
N ALA A 241 -14.62 9.79 5.30
CA ALA A 241 -13.26 9.33 5.06
C ALA A 241 -12.43 9.20 6.34
N ASP A 242 -11.48 8.27 6.32
CA ASP A 242 -10.38 8.19 7.28
C ASP A 242 -9.09 8.65 6.61
N ALA A 243 -8.10 9.07 7.41
CA ALA A 243 -6.79 9.44 6.88
C ALA A 243 -5.65 8.94 7.75
N LYS A 244 -4.49 8.72 7.12
CA LYS A 244 -3.24 8.45 7.80
C LYS A 244 -2.11 9.28 7.21
N VAL A 245 -1.13 9.60 8.03
CA VAL A 245 0.10 10.27 7.63
C VAL A 245 1.32 9.54 8.18
N ALA A 246 2.35 9.41 7.36
CA ALA A 246 3.62 8.80 7.74
C ALA A 246 4.30 9.64 8.82
N THR A 247 4.82 8.95 9.84
CA THR A 247 5.65 9.56 10.89
C THR A 247 7.06 9.90 10.39
N ASN A 248 7.83 10.59 11.22
CA ASN A 248 9.23 10.86 10.96
C ASN A 248 10.07 9.58 11.13
N ASP A 249 10.65 9.11 10.03
CA ASP A 249 11.60 8.00 9.97
C ASP A 249 13.07 8.48 9.92
N GLY A 250 13.31 9.79 10.05
CA GLY A 250 14.62 10.43 9.91
C GLY A 250 15.00 10.80 8.47
N SER A 251 14.15 10.48 7.49
CA SER A 251 14.36 10.86 6.09
C SER A 251 13.93 12.31 5.81
N GLU A 252 14.65 13.01 4.93
CA GLU A 252 14.23 14.32 4.42
C GLU A 252 13.26 14.23 3.23
N GLN A 253 12.85 13.01 2.85
CA GLN A 253 11.91 12.79 1.76
C GLN A 253 10.50 13.30 2.08
N SER A 254 9.67 13.45 1.05
CA SER A 254 8.26 13.81 1.24
C SER A 254 7.52 12.76 2.06
N ARG A 255 6.55 13.19 2.87
CA ARG A 255 5.76 12.30 3.75
C ARG A 255 4.49 11.87 3.02
N LEU A 256 4.16 10.58 3.06
CA LEU A 256 2.91 10.07 2.50
C LEU A 256 1.73 10.43 3.41
N ILE A 257 0.71 11.06 2.85
CA ILE A 257 -0.62 11.16 3.43
C ILE A 257 -1.60 10.39 2.55
N CYS A 258 -2.41 9.53 3.17
CA CYS A 258 -3.52 8.83 2.51
C CYS A 258 -4.85 9.36 3.04
N VAL A 259 -5.80 9.63 2.15
CA VAL A 259 -7.21 9.88 2.50
C VAL A 259 -8.07 8.82 1.83
N TYR A 260 -8.83 8.08 2.63
CA TYR A 260 -9.51 6.85 2.22
C TYR A 260 -10.94 7.10 1.73
N THR A 261 -11.43 6.13 0.97
CA THR A 261 -12.85 5.93 0.62
C THR A 261 -13.21 4.47 0.86
N GLU A 262 -14.50 4.19 1.06
CA GLU A 262 -14.99 2.85 1.43
C GLU A 262 -14.95 1.86 0.25
N ASP A 263 -15.24 2.35 -0.95
CA ASP A 263 -15.31 1.52 -2.17
C ASP A 263 -14.67 2.25 -3.36
N PHE A 264 -13.65 1.63 -3.97
CA PHE A 264 -12.99 2.13 -5.17
C PHE A 264 -13.90 2.12 -6.41
N GLY A 265 -14.98 1.34 -6.39
CA GLY A 265 -16.01 1.29 -7.41
C GLY A 265 -17.01 2.44 -7.33
N ASP A 266 -17.18 3.04 -6.14
CA ASP A 266 -17.99 4.23 -5.94
C ASP A 266 -17.22 5.48 -6.40
N LYS A 267 -17.35 5.77 -7.69
CA LYS A 267 -16.70 6.94 -8.30
C LYS A 267 -17.18 8.27 -7.75
N ASP A 268 -18.39 8.33 -7.19
CA ASP A 268 -18.92 9.55 -6.60
C ASP A 268 -18.27 9.82 -5.26
N ASP A 269 -18.06 8.80 -4.41
CA ASP A 269 -17.29 8.94 -3.16
C ASP A 269 -15.82 9.29 -3.42
N VAL A 270 -15.17 8.56 -4.34
CA VAL A 270 -13.79 8.85 -4.79
C VAL A 270 -13.65 10.30 -5.25
N LYS A 271 -14.63 10.80 -6.02
CA LYS A 271 -14.66 12.18 -6.49
C LYS A 271 -14.97 13.17 -5.37
N SER A 272 -15.85 12.83 -4.42
CA SER A 272 -16.21 13.71 -3.28
C SER A 272 -14.97 14.02 -2.43
N VAL A 273 -14.16 13.00 -2.13
CA VAL A 273 -12.90 13.17 -1.41
C VAL A 273 -11.92 14.00 -2.22
N LEU A 274 -11.81 13.78 -3.53
CA LEU A 274 -10.96 14.59 -4.39
C LEU A 274 -11.40 16.07 -4.43
N GLN A 275 -12.71 16.34 -4.49
CA GLN A 275 -13.26 17.69 -4.42
C GLN A 275 -12.96 18.38 -3.10
N MET A 276 -13.01 17.64 -1.99
CA MET A 276 -12.59 18.14 -0.69
C MET A 276 -11.11 18.53 -0.70
N LEU A 277 -10.24 17.67 -1.22
CA LEU A 277 -8.80 17.96 -1.33
C LEU A 277 -8.53 19.20 -2.20
N ALA A 278 -9.29 19.39 -3.29
CA ALA A 278 -9.16 20.54 -4.17
C ALA A 278 -9.64 21.84 -3.51
N ARG A 279 -10.79 21.82 -2.85
CA ARG A 279 -11.38 22.97 -2.13
C ARG A 279 -10.45 23.49 -1.04
N GLU A 280 -9.81 22.57 -0.33
CA GLU A 280 -8.85 22.85 0.73
C GLU A 280 -7.43 23.16 0.19
N GLN A 281 -7.27 23.24 -1.14
CA GLN A 281 -6.03 23.60 -1.85
C GLN A 281 -4.84 22.67 -1.51
N LEU A 282 -5.13 21.38 -1.26
CA LEU A 282 -4.13 20.37 -0.91
C LEU A 282 -3.44 19.77 -2.14
N PHE A 283 -4.03 19.98 -3.33
CA PHE A 283 -3.38 19.77 -4.62
C PHE A 283 -3.90 20.79 -5.63
N ASN A 284 -3.16 20.97 -6.73
CA ASN A 284 -3.57 21.84 -7.83
C ASN A 284 -3.94 20.99 -9.07
N PRO A 285 -5.20 21.01 -9.53
CA PRO A 285 -5.62 20.27 -10.72
C PRO A 285 -4.86 20.63 -12.01
N ARG A 286 -4.21 21.81 -12.05
CA ARG A 286 -3.41 22.27 -13.19
C ARG A 286 -1.95 21.80 -13.16
N GLU A 287 -1.51 21.18 -12.07
CA GLU A 287 -0.12 20.73 -11.87
C GLU A 287 0.02 19.21 -12.01
N ARG A 288 1.00 18.63 -11.31
CA ARG A 288 1.21 17.19 -11.25
C ARG A 288 -0.02 16.53 -10.60
N PRO A 289 -0.59 15.48 -11.22
CA PRO A 289 -1.73 14.79 -10.64
C PRO A 289 -1.34 14.06 -9.35
N ILE A 290 -2.29 13.99 -8.43
CA ILE A 290 -2.29 12.97 -7.37
C ILE A 290 -2.99 11.70 -7.89
N TYR A 291 -2.68 10.58 -7.24
CA TYR A 291 -3.14 9.25 -7.65
C TYR A 291 -3.94 8.57 -6.55
N TYR A 292 -4.91 7.77 -6.98
CA TYR A 292 -5.72 6.92 -6.14
C TYR A 292 -5.29 5.47 -6.33
N LYS A 293 -5.09 4.74 -5.22
CA LYS A 293 -4.72 3.32 -5.20
C LYS A 293 -5.72 2.53 -4.35
N CYS A 294 -6.21 1.42 -4.86
CA CYS A 294 -7.05 0.50 -4.09
C CYS A 294 -6.22 -0.36 -3.12
N ASP A 295 -6.86 -0.82 -2.04
CA ASP A 295 -6.21 -1.64 -1.01
C ASP A 295 -5.87 -3.03 -1.52
N ALA A 296 -6.65 -3.57 -2.46
CA ALA A 296 -6.33 -4.77 -3.20
C ALA A 296 -4.89 -4.77 -3.78
N TYR A 297 -4.50 -3.70 -4.47
CA TYR A 297 -3.13 -3.56 -4.99
C TYR A 297 -2.08 -3.31 -3.91
N THR A 298 -2.49 -2.89 -2.71
CA THR A 298 -1.56 -2.71 -1.59
C THR A 298 -1.28 -4.03 -0.91
N LEU A 299 -2.30 -4.86 -0.70
CA LEU A 299 -2.21 -6.20 -0.12
C LEU A 299 -1.47 -7.19 -1.03
N LEU A 300 -1.60 -7.06 -2.35
CA LEU A 300 -0.84 -7.85 -3.34
C LEU A 300 0.53 -7.24 -3.71
N GLU A 301 0.99 -6.24 -2.96
CA GLU A 301 2.29 -5.58 -3.16
C GLU A 301 2.53 -5.01 -4.58
N ILE A 302 1.46 -4.69 -5.30
CA ILE A 302 1.53 -4.08 -6.64
C ILE A 302 1.95 -2.61 -6.50
N ASN A 303 3.25 -2.38 -6.53
CA ASN A 303 3.89 -1.07 -6.50
C ASN A 303 4.24 -0.59 -7.92
N SER A 304 4.76 0.64 -8.09
CA SER A 304 5.04 1.20 -9.43
C SER A 304 6.10 0.43 -10.24
N LYS A 305 6.95 -0.37 -9.58
CA LYS A 305 8.00 -1.19 -10.20
C LYS A 305 7.71 -2.69 -10.08
N ASN A 306 6.44 -3.07 -10.01
CA ASN A 306 6.04 -4.48 -9.90
C ASN A 306 6.43 -5.27 -11.16
N ARG A 307 6.80 -6.55 -10.97
CA ARG A 307 7.27 -7.46 -12.04
C ARG A 307 6.23 -7.71 -13.14
N TRP A 308 4.94 -7.65 -12.80
CA TRP A 308 3.83 -7.91 -13.71
C TRP A 308 3.52 -6.72 -14.64
N GLN A 309 4.16 -5.57 -14.41
CA GLN A 309 3.97 -4.32 -15.16
C GLN A 309 2.52 -3.82 -15.11
N LEU A 310 1.81 -4.11 -14.02
CA LEU A 310 0.49 -3.56 -13.75
C LEU A 310 0.60 -2.10 -13.31
N LYS A 311 -0.40 -1.29 -13.65
CA LYS A 311 -0.47 0.10 -13.16
C LYS A 311 -0.82 0.08 -11.67
N ALA A 312 0.04 0.67 -10.84
CA ALA A 312 -0.17 0.68 -9.38
C ALA A 312 -1.24 1.70 -8.90
N SER A 313 -1.75 2.55 -9.81
CA SER A 313 -2.82 3.51 -9.53
C SER A 313 -4.07 3.17 -10.33
N MET A 314 -5.22 3.16 -9.65
CA MET A 314 -6.52 2.92 -10.26
C MET A 314 -7.06 4.18 -10.93
N TYR A 315 -6.97 5.33 -10.24
CA TYR A 315 -7.37 6.62 -10.79
C TYR A 315 -6.26 7.67 -10.66
N SER A 316 -6.29 8.62 -11.58
CA SER A 316 -5.61 9.90 -11.52
C SER A 316 -6.62 10.98 -11.16
N SER A 317 -6.18 12.03 -10.46
CA SER A 317 -6.99 13.25 -10.28
C SER A 317 -7.45 13.87 -11.61
N LYS A 318 -6.75 13.61 -12.73
CA LYS A 318 -7.14 14.05 -14.07
C LYS A 318 -8.31 13.27 -14.67
N ASP A 319 -8.67 12.13 -14.09
CA ASP A 319 -9.80 11.31 -14.56
C ASP A 319 -11.16 11.92 -14.12
N PHE A 320 -11.12 12.88 -13.19
CA PHE A 320 -12.30 13.54 -12.64
C PHE A 320 -12.30 15.03 -12.98
N LYS A 321 -13.49 15.59 -13.25
CA LYS A 321 -13.69 17.04 -13.34
C LYS A 321 -13.89 17.58 -11.92
N VAL A 322 -12.86 18.27 -11.42
CA VAL A 322 -12.77 18.87 -10.09
C VAL A 322 -12.50 20.36 -10.18
#